data_AF-A0A5N6QDY3-F1
#
_entry.id   AF-A0A5N6QDY3-F1
#
_cell.length_a   1.000
_cell.length_b   1.000
_cell.length_c   1.000
_cell.angle_alpha   90.00
_cell.angle_beta   90.00
_cell.angle_gamma   90.00
#
_symmetry.space_group_name_H-M   'P 1'
#
loop_
_entity.id
_entity.type
_entity.pdbx_description
1 polymer ?
#
loop_
_entity_poly.entity_id
_entity_poly.type
_entity_poly.pdbx_seq_one_letter_code
_entity_poly.pdbx_strand_id
1 'polypeptide(L)'
;MASTSRVDIVVIFLCFILVCNNLVEANWGLSTKEVSEFKKQLINLKKLAIKSIQIGDGEIYDCIDFYKQPGFTHPFWRNTTFEMKQRLFVEGMRTNDIGFKGVGCPHGTVPIRRVNEDDLIRAKILSNIHPSNLNDEPGHHYAILRTKAYPERKLDGIESYISLLNTTGIIGSQYRAFQLTISNGLDSISAGFTVNPLLFKDNKTRLFTHLTIDGSTQCFNQDCPGYVQISSEIPLGWTFISTDGKNYSEKLRISKEISDKPNSTEFLWTLYMTEQNSIIGFWPPTLFGKLSEFGNQANWGGEVYSPLDQPSPPMGTGILPHTGSWDTEYSALSWWIACAYENTKFNFVNPIDTELYASDPQTYNIVDVGYHDDDWKRLILYDGPGGIKGA
;
A
#
# COMPACT_ATOMS: atom_id res chain seq x y z
N MET A 1 -30.89 47.85 19.99
CA MET A 1 -31.44 46.54 20.40
C MET A 1 -32.58 46.22 19.46
N ALA A 2 -32.35 45.40 18.43
CA ALA A 2 -33.42 44.88 17.60
C ALA A 2 -34.10 43.74 18.39
N SER A 3 -35.40 43.86 18.66
CA SER A 3 -36.18 42.81 19.31
C SER A 3 -36.43 41.69 18.29
N THR A 4 -35.68 40.60 18.41
CA THR A 4 -36.00 39.36 17.70
C THR A 4 -37.38 38.89 18.16
N SER A 5 -38.36 38.86 17.27
CA SER A 5 -39.71 38.45 17.61
C SER A 5 -39.75 36.93 17.83
N ARG A 6 -40.73 36.43 18.57
CA ARG A 6 -40.93 34.98 18.76
C ARG A 6 -41.07 34.22 17.42
N VAL A 7 -41.52 34.90 16.37
CA VAL A 7 -41.65 34.32 15.03
C VAL A 7 -40.28 34.08 14.40
N ASP A 8 -39.34 35.01 14.59
CA ASP A 8 -37.98 34.91 14.04
C ASP A 8 -37.22 33.73 14.65
N ILE A 9 -37.41 33.48 15.96
CA ILE A 9 -36.82 32.33 16.66
C ILE A 9 -37.37 31.01 16.11
N VAL A 10 -38.68 30.94 15.85
CA VAL A 10 -39.32 29.73 15.30
C VAL A 10 -38.86 29.46 13.87
N VAL A 11 -38.71 30.50 13.04
CA VAL A 11 -38.21 30.39 11.67
C VAL A 11 -36.75 29.91 11.67
N ILE A 12 -35.89 30.47 12.53
CA ILE A 12 -34.50 30.03 12.65
C ILE A 12 -34.43 28.56 13.10
N PHE A 13 -35.26 28.16 14.07
CA PHE A 13 -35.29 26.78 14.55
C PHE A 13 -35.79 25.79 13.49
N LEU A 14 -36.81 26.16 12.70
CA LEU A 14 -37.30 25.36 11.58
C LEU A 14 -36.28 25.28 10.44
N CYS A 15 -35.56 26.37 10.14
CA CYS A 15 -34.44 26.36 9.21
C CYS A 15 -33.31 25.45 9.71
N PHE A 16 -33.01 25.46 11.00
CA PHE A 16 -32.01 24.58 11.60
C PHE A 16 -32.43 23.10 11.47
N ILE A 17 -33.69 22.77 11.72
CA ILE A 17 -34.22 21.40 11.54
C ILE A 17 -34.18 20.98 10.06
N LEU A 18 -34.52 21.88 9.13
CA LEU A 18 -34.46 21.60 7.69
C LEU A 18 -33.01 21.44 7.19
N VAL A 19 -32.04 22.15 7.78
CA VAL A 19 -30.61 21.97 7.49
C VAL A 19 -30.08 20.67 8.11
N CYS A 20 -30.48 20.34 9.35
CA CYS A 20 -30.09 19.09 10.01
C CYS A 20 -30.68 17.85 9.31
N ASN A 21 -31.89 17.94 8.75
CA ASN A 21 -32.52 16.84 8.00
C ASN A 21 -31.94 16.66 6.58
N ASN A 22 -31.14 17.63 6.10
CA ASN A 22 -30.39 17.53 4.86
C ASN A 22 -28.93 17.09 5.08
N LEU A 23 -28.56 16.64 6.29
CA LEU A 23 -27.41 15.76 6.41
C LEU A 23 -27.76 14.47 5.67
N VAL A 24 -27.25 14.36 4.44
CA VAL A 24 -27.10 13.07 3.77
C VAL A 24 -26.39 12.16 4.77
N GLU A 25 -27.09 11.17 5.33
CA GLU A 25 -26.44 10.06 6.00
C GLU A 25 -25.53 9.41 4.96
N ALA A 26 -24.25 9.78 5.00
CA ALA A 26 -23.24 9.07 4.25
C ALA A 26 -23.28 7.62 4.76
N ASN A 27 -23.77 6.70 3.93
CA ASN A 27 -23.86 5.30 4.29
C ASN A 27 -22.46 4.68 4.17
N TRP A 28 -21.68 4.79 5.25
CA TRP A 28 -20.34 4.22 5.36
C TRP A 28 -20.35 2.69 5.56
N GLY A 29 -21.53 2.09 5.72
CA GLY A 29 -21.69 0.65 5.89
C GLY A 29 -21.59 -0.15 4.59
N LEU A 30 -21.44 -1.47 4.75
CA LEU A 30 -21.68 -2.40 3.64
C LEU A 30 -23.19 -2.50 3.37
N SER A 31 -23.57 -2.49 2.10
CA SER A 31 -24.92 -2.85 1.68
C SER A 31 -25.22 -4.31 2.01
N THR A 32 -26.50 -4.64 2.16
CA THR A 32 -26.95 -6.01 2.41
C THR A 32 -26.44 -7.00 1.34
N LYS A 33 -26.28 -6.53 0.10
CA LYS A 33 -25.73 -7.32 -1.01
C LYS A 33 -24.24 -7.62 -0.78
N GLU A 34 -23.44 -6.60 -0.46
CA GLU A 34 -22.01 -6.75 -0.16
C GLU A 34 -21.79 -7.69 1.03
N VAL A 35 -22.56 -7.54 2.11
CA VAL A 35 -22.50 -8.43 3.29
C VAL A 35 -22.82 -9.88 2.92
N SER A 36 -23.85 -10.11 2.10
CA SER A 36 -24.24 -11.45 1.65
C SER A 36 -23.17 -12.09 0.76
N GLU A 37 -22.59 -11.33 -0.16
CA GLU A 37 -21.52 -11.77 -1.05
C GLU A 37 -20.24 -12.09 -0.28
N PHE A 38 -19.85 -11.21 0.64
CA PHE A 38 -18.73 -11.43 1.56
C PHE A 38 -18.92 -12.69 2.41
N LYS A 39 -20.10 -12.88 3.01
CA LYS A 39 -20.39 -14.08 3.81
C LYS A 39 -20.23 -15.37 3.00
N LYS A 40 -20.66 -15.37 1.73
CA LYS A 40 -20.46 -16.51 0.82
C LYS A 40 -18.97 -16.74 0.53
N GLN A 41 -18.22 -15.68 0.22
CA GLN A 41 -16.79 -15.77 -0.02
C GLN A 41 -16.04 -16.29 1.19
N LEU A 42 -16.33 -15.77 2.39
CA LEU A 42 -15.71 -16.20 3.64
C LEU A 42 -16.01 -17.67 3.99
N ILE A 43 -17.26 -18.12 3.80
CA ILE A 43 -17.63 -19.53 3.97
C ILE A 43 -16.85 -20.41 2.99
N ASN A 44 -16.74 -19.97 1.73
CA ASN A 44 -16.00 -20.71 0.71
C ASN A 44 -14.49 -20.78 1.03
N LEU A 45 -13.88 -19.66 1.43
CA LEU A 45 -12.49 -19.57 1.87
C LEU A 45 -12.20 -20.55 3.02
N LYS A 46 -13.04 -20.54 4.07
CA LYS A 46 -12.92 -21.46 5.21
C LYS A 46 -13.04 -22.92 4.80
N LYS A 47 -13.88 -23.22 3.79
CA LYS A 47 -14.03 -24.58 3.25
C LYS A 47 -12.81 -25.02 2.43
N LEU A 48 -12.15 -24.09 1.74
CA LEU A 48 -10.96 -24.34 0.93
C LEU A 48 -9.67 -24.39 1.74
N ALA A 49 -9.66 -23.87 2.97
CA ALA A 49 -8.52 -23.87 3.86
C ALA A 49 -8.08 -25.31 4.20
N ILE A 50 -6.84 -25.64 3.83
CA ILE A 50 -6.21 -26.94 4.14
C ILE A 50 -5.68 -26.94 5.58
N LYS A 51 -5.15 -25.79 6.01
CA LYS A 51 -4.63 -25.55 7.36
C LYS A 51 -4.84 -24.08 7.70
N SER A 52 -5.16 -23.77 8.95
CA SER A 52 -5.07 -22.40 9.44
C SER A 52 -3.83 -22.26 10.32
N ILE A 53 -3.06 -21.19 10.10
CA ILE A 53 -1.93 -20.80 10.94
C ILE A 53 -2.32 -19.56 11.73
N GLN A 54 -1.93 -19.52 13.00
CA GLN A 54 -2.15 -18.36 13.86
C GLN A 54 -0.80 -17.71 14.15
N ILE A 55 -0.70 -16.41 13.91
CA ILE A 55 0.51 -15.61 14.15
C ILE A 55 0.21 -14.48 15.12
N GLY A 56 1.15 -14.22 16.03
CA GLY A 56 1.05 -13.15 17.01
C GLY A 56 -0.23 -13.25 17.86
N ASP A 57 -0.89 -12.10 18.06
CA ASP A 57 -2.04 -11.92 18.97
C ASP A 57 -3.38 -12.34 18.34
N GLY A 58 -3.43 -13.49 17.66
CA GLY A 58 -4.70 -14.05 17.18
C GLY A 58 -5.02 -13.82 15.70
N GLU A 59 -4.07 -13.36 14.89
CA GLU A 59 -4.27 -13.30 13.45
C GLU A 59 -4.24 -14.69 12.83
N ILE A 60 -5.22 -14.97 11.97
CA ILE A 60 -5.37 -16.26 11.33
C ILE A 60 -5.14 -16.11 9.83
N TYR A 61 -4.25 -16.94 9.30
CA TYR A 61 -4.08 -17.12 7.87
C TYR A 61 -4.54 -18.51 7.47
N ASP A 62 -5.37 -18.57 6.44
CA ASP A 62 -5.84 -19.81 5.84
C ASP A 62 -4.91 -20.19 4.70
N CYS A 63 -4.27 -21.35 4.83
CA CYS A 63 -3.46 -21.95 3.78
C CYS A 63 -4.38 -22.58 2.75
N ILE A 64 -4.44 -21.96 1.58
CA ILE A 64 -5.32 -22.37 0.48
C ILE A 64 -4.46 -22.91 -0.65
N ASP A 65 -4.91 -23.98 -1.29
CA ASP A 65 -4.29 -24.49 -2.51
C ASP A 65 -4.05 -23.36 -3.52
N PHE A 66 -2.82 -23.28 -4.03
CA PHE A 66 -2.37 -22.20 -4.90
C PHE A 66 -3.33 -21.93 -6.06
N TYR A 67 -3.89 -22.98 -6.68
CA TYR A 67 -4.76 -22.85 -7.85
C TYR A 67 -6.22 -22.52 -7.49
N LYS A 68 -6.59 -22.63 -6.21
CA LYS A 68 -7.95 -22.39 -5.69
C LYS A 68 -8.09 -21.08 -4.91
N GLN A 69 -7.02 -20.30 -4.80
CA GLN A 69 -7.06 -19.00 -4.13
C GLN A 69 -8.03 -18.01 -4.82
N PRO A 70 -8.60 -17.04 -4.09
CA PRO A 70 -9.57 -16.08 -4.62
C PRO A 70 -9.10 -15.32 -5.86
N GLY A 71 -7.82 -14.95 -5.93
CA GLY A 71 -7.24 -14.21 -7.04
C GLY A 71 -7.61 -14.79 -8.40
N PHE A 72 -7.42 -16.11 -8.56
CA PHE A 72 -7.71 -16.83 -9.81
C PHE A 72 -9.20 -17.01 -10.11
N THR A 73 -10.09 -16.73 -9.15
CA THR A 73 -11.54 -16.76 -9.39
C THR A 73 -12.05 -15.47 -10.05
N HIS A 74 -11.25 -14.39 -10.03
CA HIS A 74 -11.64 -13.13 -10.61
C HIS A 74 -11.63 -13.20 -12.16
N PRO A 75 -12.60 -12.59 -12.87
CA PRO A 75 -12.69 -12.61 -14.32
C PRO A 75 -11.42 -12.17 -15.08
N PHE A 76 -10.57 -11.36 -14.45
CA PHE A 76 -9.28 -10.92 -15.03
C PHE A 76 -8.33 -12.07 -15.34
N TRP A 77 -8.48 -13.22 -14.67
CA TRP A 77 -7.66 -14.43 -14.87
C TRP A 77 -8.36 -15.53 -15.68
N ARG A 78 -9.53 -15.25 -16.27
CA ARG A 78 -10.34 -16.25 -16.98
C ARG A 78 -9.63 -16.87 -18.19
N ASN A 79 -8.79 -16.07 -18.87
CA ASN A 79 -8.05 -16.48 -20.06
C ASN A 79 -6.64 -16.99 -19.74
N THR A 80 -6.25 -17.01 -18.47
CA THR A 80 -4.92 -17.45 -18.05
C THR A 80 -4.80 -18.96 -18.19
N THR A 81 -3.82 -19.42 -18.97
CA THR A 81 -3.63 -20.84 -19.24
C THR A 81 -3.11 -21.57 -18.00
N PHE A 82 -3.29 -22.90 -17.97
CA PHE A 82 -2.77 -23.72 -16.89
C PHE A 82 -1.24 -23.68 -16.84
N GLU A 83 -0.58 -23.64 -17.99
CA GLU A 83 0.89 -23.54 -18.09
C GLU A 83 1.41 -22.24 -17.47
N MET A 84 0.70 -21.12 -17.64
CA MET A 84 1.05 -19.86 -16.99
C MET A 84 0.92 -19.98 -15.48
N LYS A 85 -0.19 -20.53 -14.97
CA LYS A 85 -0.37 -20.75 -13.52
C LYS A 85 0.71 -21.68 -12.95
N GLN A 86 1.10 -22.72 -13.68
CA GLN A 86 2.15 -23.64 -13.28
C GLN A 86 3.52 -22.93 -13.21
N ARG A 87 3.81 -22.00 -14.14
CA ARG A 87 5.02 -21.17 -14.08
C ARG A 87 5.05 -20.29 -12.84
N LEU A 88 3.96 -19.56 -12.59
CA LEU A 88 3.82 -18.71 -11.39
C LEU A 88 3.98 -19.53 -10.10
N PHE A 89 3.44 -20.75 -10.09
CA PHE A 89 3.62 -21.68 -8.97
C PHE A 89 5.11 -22.02 -8.77
N VAL A 90 5.82 -22.42 -9.83
CA VAL A 90 7.26 -22.76 -9.75
C VAL A 90 8.11 -21.56 -9.33
N GLU A 91 7.79 -20.36 -9.81
CA GLU A 91 8.44 -19.11 -9.40
C GLU A 91 8.25 -18.84 -7.90
N GLY A 92 7.04 -19.05 -7.38
CA GLY A 92 6.76 -18.95 -5.94
C GLY A 92 7.43 -20.00 -5.06
N MET A 93 7.92 -21.10 -5.64
CA MET A 93 8.69 -22.12 -4.91
C MET A 93 10.19 -21.83 -4.88
N ARG A 94 10.67 -20.95 -5.75
CA ARG A 94 12.08 -20.56 -5.83
C ARG A 94 12.45 -19.51 -4.78
N THR A 95 11.47 -18.99 -4.05
CA THR A 95 11.70 -18.05 -2.95
C THR A 95 12.28 -18.83 -1.76
N ASN A 96 13.58 -18.66 -1.56
CA ASN A 96 14.21 -19.01 -0.29
C ASN A 96 14.28 -17.71 0.54
N ASP A 97 13.78 -17.76 1.77
CA ASP A 97 14.14 -16.94 2.94
C ASP A 97 13.11 -15.97 3.57
N ILE A 98 13.28 -15.86 4.91
CA ILE A 98 12.83 -14.91 5.95
C ILE A 98 11.33 -14.85 6.33
N GLY A 99 10.44 -15.62 5.70
CA GLY A 99 9.05 -15.64 6.13
C GLY A 99 8.82 -16.31 7.50
N PHE A 100 7.65 -16.90 7.72
CA PHE A 100 7.35 -17.58 8.99
C PHE A 100 8.45 -18.61 9.35
N LYS A 101 9.35 -18.31 10.30
CA LYS A 101 10.41 -19.20 10.82
C LYS A 101 9.85 -20.60 11.19
N GLY A 102 9.73 -21.49 10.20
CA GLY A 102 9.12 -22.82 10.32
C GLY A 102 7.58 -22.90 10.47
N VAL A 103 6.83 -21.81 10.32
CA VAL A 103 5.33 -21.78 10.51
C VAL A 103 4.57 -21.44 9.22
N GLY A 104 5.24 -21.54 8.07
CA GLY A 104 4.65 -21.24 6.77
C GLY A 104 3.50 -22.16 6.37
N CYS A 105 2.83 -21.78 5.28
CA CYS A 105 1.84 -22.64 4.69
C CYS A 105 2.48 -23.89 4.07
N PRO A 106 1.83 -25.07 4.13
CA PRO A 106 2.33 -26.27 3.49
C PRO A 106 2.64 -26.05 2.00
N HIS A 107 3.60 -26.81 1.49
CA HIS A 107 3.95 -26.81 0.09
C HIS A 107 2.70 -27.00 -0.80
N GLY A 108 2.58 -26.19 -1.85
CA GLY A 108 1.38 -26.18 -2.73
C GLY A 108 0.28 -25.24 -2.26
N THR A 109 0.45 -24.55 -1.13
CA THR A 109 -0.56 -23.64 -0.57
C THR A 109 0.02 -22.25 -0.28
N VAL A 110 -0.87 -21.25 -0.26
CA VAL A 110 -0.53 -19.85 0.02
C VAL A 110 -1.35 -19.32 1.20
N PRO A 111 -0.76 -18.44 2.05
CA PRO A 111 -1.45 -17.83 3.17
C PRO A 111 -2.40 -16.72 2.71
N ILE A 112 -3.69 -16.88 2.99
CA ILE A 112 -4.70 -15.83 2.81
C ILE A 112 -5.17 -15.36 4.18
N ARG A 113 -5.05 -14.06 4.47
CA ARG A 113 -5.45 -13.50 5.76
C ARG A 113 -6.96 -13.65 5.92
N ARG A 114 -7.39 -14.22 7.05
CA ARG A 114 -8.81 -14.35 7.36
C ARG A 114 -9.35 -13.00 7.82
N VAL A 115 -10.27 -12.46 7.03
CA VAL A 115 -10.98 -11.21 7.31
C VAL A 115 -12.39 -11.48 7.86
N ASN A 116 -12.89 -10.57 8.69
CA ASN A 116 -14.28 -10.53 9.15
C ASN A 116 -15.04 -9.33 8.57
N GLU A 117 -16.35 -9.25 8.84
CA GLU A 117 -17.23 -8.20 8.29
C GLU A 117 -16.78 -6.78 8.68
N ASP A 118 -16.27 -6.64 9.89
CA ASP A 118 -15.77 -5.38 10.45
C ASP A 118 -14.41 -4.98 9.83
N ASP A 119 -13.56 -5.94 9.44
CA ASP A 119 -12.37 -5.69 8.61
C ASP A 119 -12.74 -5.10 7.25
N LEU A 120 -13.75 -5.67 6.59
CA LEU A 120 -14.20 -5.20 5.28
C LEU A 120 -14.83 -3.81 5.36
N ILE A 121 -15.63 -3.51 6.39
CA ILE A 121 -16.20 -2.17 6.60
C ILE A 121 -15.08 -1.14 6.73
N ARG A 122 -14.06 -1.41 7.54
CA ARG A 122 -12.95 -0.46 7.70
C ARG A 122 -12.10 -0.31 6.44
N ALA A 123 -11.85 -1.40 5.71
CA ALA A 123 -11.16 -1.31 4.42
C ALA A 123 -11.96 -0.44 3.43
N LYS A 124 -13.29 -0.59 3.38
CA LYS A 124 -14.17 0.25 2.53
C LYS A 124 -14.16 1.72 2.95
N ILE A 125 -14.24 2.00 4.26
CA ILE A 125 -14.11 3.36 4.78
C ILE A 125 -12.76 3.95 4.37
N LEU A 126 -11.67 3.19 4.56
CA LEU A 126 -10.33 3.61 4.19
C LEU A 126 -10.21 3.89 2.69
N SER A 127 -10.73 3.03 1.82
CA SER A 127 -10.75 3.26 0.36
C SER A 127 -11.51 4.53 -0.06
N ASN A 128 -12.45 5.02 0.75
CA ASN A 128 -13.21 6.24 0.45
C ASN A 128 -12.52 7.51 0.96
N ILE A 129 -11.71 7.40 2.01
CA ILE A 129 -10.97 8.54 2.59
C ILE A 129 -9.53 8.62 2.09
N HIS A 130 -8.99 7.51 1.56
CA HIS A 130 -7.62 7.49 1.05
C HIS A 130 -7.59 8.25 -0.29
N PRO A 131 -6.64 9.18 -0.45
CA PRO A 131 -6.54 10.00 -1.63
C PRO A 131 -6.18 9.15 -2.84
N SER A 132 -6.91 9.39 -3.92
CA SER A 132 -6.62 8.73 -5.21
C SER A 132 -5.39 9.33 -5.89
N ASN A 133 -4.96 10.54 -5.50
CA ASN A 133 -3.84 11.27 -6.07
C ASN A 133 -3.11 12.08 -4.99
N LEU A 134 -1.88 12.52 -5.25
CA LEU A 134 -1.07 13.39 -4.39
C LEU A 134 -1.60 14.84 -4.29
N ASN A 135 -2.90 15.05 -4.38
CA ASN A 135 -3.49 16.36 -4.13
C ASN A 135 -3.45 16.62 -2.62
N ASP A 136 -3.42 17.90 -2.22
CA ASP A 136 -3.53 18.31 -0.82
C ASP A 136 -4.94 17.99 -0.29
N GLU A 137 -5.21 16.70 -0.06
CA GLU A 137 -6.42 16.23 0.58
C GLU A 137 -6.33 16.50 2.10
N PRO A 138 -7.41 17.02 2.72
CA PRO A 138 -7.39 17.37 4.13
C PRO A 138 -6.95 16.20 5.01
N GLY A 139 -5.97 16.46 5.87
CA GLY A 139 -5.42 15.47 6.80
C GLY A 139 -4.36 14.52 6.23
N HIS A 140 -4.10 14.54 4.92
CA HIS A 140 -2.99 13.78 4.31
C HIS A 140 -1.75 14.66 4.15
N HIS A 141 -0.60 14.09 4.52
CA HIS A 141 0.68 14.76 4.42
C HIS A 141 1.72 13.86 3.78
N TYR A 142 2.46 14.41 2.82
CA TYR A 142 3.48 13.73 2.04
C TYR A 142 4.84 14.38 2.21
N ALA A 143 5.89 13.56 2.18
CA ALA A 143 7.27 13.96 1.95
C ALA A 143 7.93 12.91 1.05
N ILE A 144 8.00 13.19 -0.25
CA ILE A 144 8.34 12.21 -1.28
C ILE A 144 9.30 12.76 -2.33
N LEU A 145 10.11 11.87 -2.89
CA LEU A 145 10.82 12.07 -4.14
C LEU A 145 9.93 11.52 -5.24
N ARG A 146 9.63 12.32 -6.26
CA ARG A 146 8.85 11.89 -7.41
C ARG A 146 9.56 12.16 -8.71
N THR A 147 9.38 11.29 -9.69
CA THR A 147 9.75 11.59 -11.06
C THR A 147 8.72 12.58 -11.64
N LYS A 148 9.15 13.62 -12.33
CA LYS A 148 8.23 14.57 -12.99
C LYS A 148 7.30 13.86 -13.97
N ALA A 149 6.03 14.26 -14.03
CA ALA A 149 5.05 13.69 -14.93
C ALA A 149 5.43 13.94 -16.40
N TYR A 150 5.89 12.91 -17.11
CA TYR A 150 6.15 12.96 -18.55
C TYR A 150 5.34 11.86 -19.24
N PRO A 151 4.39 12.22 -20.12
CA PRO A 151 3.54 11.24 -20.81
C PRO A 151 4.31 10.17 -21.59
N GLU A 152 5.50 10.52 -22.09
CA GLU A 152 6.35 9.64 -22.91
C GLU A 152 7.30 8.78 -22.08
N ARG A 153 7.45 9.03 -20.77
CA ARG A 153 8.28 8.17 -19.92
C ARG A 153 7.57 6.84 -19.74
N LYS A 154 8.30 5.76 -20.04
CA LYS A 154 7.84 4.39 -19.82
C LYS A 154 8.71 3.71 -18.79
N LEU A 155 8.07 3.34 -17.69
CA LEU A 155 8.62 2.62 -16.55
C LEU A 155 8.08 1.19 -16.58
N ASP A 156 9.01 0.25 -16.56
CA ASP A 156 8.73 -1.17 -16.42
C ASP A 156 8.85 -1.62 -14.96
N GLY A 157 9.44 -0.81 -14.09
CA GLY A 157 9.50 -1.11 -12.66
C GLY A 157 10.20 -0.04 -11.84
N ILE A 158 10.05 -0.15 -10.52
CA ILE A 158 10.63 0.72 -9.51
C ILE A 158 11.11 -0.12 -8.31
N GLU A 159 12.15 0.33 -7.64
CA GLU A 159 12.63 -0.30 -6.41
C GLU A 159 13.22 0.71 -5.43
N SER A 160 13.26 0.29 -4.17
CA SER A 160 14.04 0.93 -3.11
C SER A 160 14.09 0.02 -1.89
N TYR A 161 15.10 0.24 -1.06
CA TYR A 161 15.05 -0.16 0.33
C TYR A 161 14.30 0.89 1.14
N ILE A 162 13.48 0.42 2.08
CA ILE A 162 12.68 1.28 2.95
C ILE A 162 13.06 0.98 4.39
N SER A 163 13.46 2.01 5.15
CA SER A 163 13.75 1.87 6.57
C SER A 163 12.49 1.55 7.37
N LEU A 164 12.58 0.58 8.28
CA LEU A 164 11.47 0.12 9.09
C LEU A 164 11.66 0.54 10.53
N LEU A 165 10.95 1.61 10.86
CA LEU A 165 10.96 2.26 12.17
C LEU A 165 9.83 1.71 13.03
N ASN A 166 10.18 1.12 14.17
CA ASN A 166 9.21 0.74 15.20
C ASN A 166 8.96 1.91 16.17
N THR A 167 8.50 3.04 15.65
CA THR A 167 8.23 4.23 16.48
C THR A 167 6.76 4.25 16.91
N THR A 168 6.52 4.64 18.16
CA THR A 168 5.18 4.81 18.74
C THR A 168 4.59 6.16 18.36
N GLY A 169 3.27 6.34 18.49
CA GLY A 169 2.64 7.67 18.37
C GLY A 169 1.41 7.72 17.45
N ILE A 170 1.06 6.62 16.80
CA ILE A 170 -0.20 6.51 16.06
C ILE A 170 -1.37 6.30 17.03
N ILE A 171 -2.35 7.19 16.97
CA ILE A 171 -3.57 7.14 17.80
C ILE A 171 -4.83 7.08 16.93
N GLY A 172 -5.87 6.41 17.41
CA GLY A 172 -7.17 6.37 16.75
C GLY A 172 -7.11 5.84 15.31
N SER A 173 -7.58 6.65 14.36
CA SER A 173 -7.64 6.34 12.92
C SER A 173 -6.49 6.96 12.11
N GLN A 174 -5.47 7.49 12.78
CA GLN A 174 -4.27 7.97 12.12
C GLN A 174 -3.51 6.82 11.47
N TYR A 175 -2.73 7.11 10.44
CA TYR A 175 -1.75 6.16 9.94
C TYR A 175 -0.50 6.87 9.45
N ARG A 176 0.55 6.08 9.30
CA ARG A 176 1.72 6.45 8.50
C ARG A 176 2.09 5.34 7.55
N ALA A 177 2.73 5.66 6.46
CA ALA A 177 3.25 4.71 5.50
C ALA A 177 4.58 5.17 4.94
N PHE A 178 5.45 4.20 4.68
CA PHE A 178 6.66 4.37 3.88
C PHE A 178 6.50 3.49 2.65
N GLN A 179 6.48 4.10 1.48
CA GLN A 179 6.06 3.40 0.27
C GLN A 179 6.82 3.86 -0.96
N LEU A 180 6.76 2.97 -1.95
CA LEU A 180 7.06 3.28 -3.33
C LEU A 180 5.80 3.07 -4.16
N THR A 181 5.58 3.94 -5.13
CA THR A 181 4.37 3.96 -5.96
C THR A 181 4.74 4.11 -7.42
N ILE A 182 4.19 3.25 -8.28
CA ILE A 182 4.23 3.41 -9.73
C ILE A 182 2.82 3.76 -10.22
N SER A 183 2.71 4.73 -11.12
CA SER A 183 1.41 5.18 -11.62
C SER A 183 1.43 5.53 -13.11
N ASN A 184 0.24 5.52 -13.71
CA ASN A 184 0.00 6.06 -15.04
C ASN A 184 -1.43 6.59 -15.14
N GLY A 185 -1.58 7.91 -15.24
CA GLY A 185 -2.90 8.54 -15.26
C GLY A 185 -3.59 8.39 -13.91
N LEU A 186 -4.74 7.71 -13.91
CA LEU A 186 -5.56 7.49 -12.71
C LEU A 186 -5.31 6.13 -12.04
N ASP A 187 -4.36 5.36 -12.56
CA ASP A 187 -4.00 4.06 -12.03
C ASP A 187 -2.70 4.15 -11.21
N SER A 188 -2.65 3.46 -10.08
CA SER A 188 -1.44 3.33 -9.27
C SER A 188 -1.34 1.98 -8.59
N ILE A 189 -0.11 1.55 -8.35
CA ILE A 189 0.25 0.46 -7.45
C ILE A 189 1.24 1.02 -6.45
N SER A 190 0.84 1.04 -5.18
CA SER A 190 1.66 1.40 -4.03
C SER A 190 1.98 0.14 -3.23
N ALA A 191 3.24 0.00 -2.81
CA ALA A 191 3.66 -1.03 -1.88
C ALA A 191 4.62 -0.45 -0.86
N GLY A 192 4.51 -0.91 0.38
CA GLY A 192 5.26 -0.30 1.47
C GLY A 192 4.99 -0.95 2.82
N PHE A 193 5.37 -0.22 3.85
CA PHE A 193 5.13 -0.59 5.23
C PHE A 193 4.33 0.49 5.93
N THR A 194 3.30 0.10 6.67
CA THR A 194 2.39 1.03 7.31
C THR A 194 2.13 0.64 8.76
N VAL A 195 1.87 1.64 9.59
CA VAL A 195 1.19 1.47 10.87
C VAL A 195 -0.19 2.08 10.69
N ASN A 196 -1.21 1.23 10.51
CA ASN A 196 -2.57 1.64 10.19
C ASN A 196 -3.59 0.86 11.05
N PRO A 197 -4.00 1.41 12.20
CA PRO A 197 -4.93 0.75 13.11
C PRO A 197 -6.33 0.64 12.52
N LEU A 198 -6.72 1.54 11.61
CA LEU A 198 -8.00 1.44 10.90
C LEU A 198 -8.02 0.20 10.00
N LEU A 199 -6.93 -0.10 9.30
CA LEU A 199 -6.85 -1.27 8.43
C LEU A 199 -6.63 -2.58 9.21
N PHE A 200 -5.76 -2.56 10.24
CA PHE A 200 -5.24 -3.79 10.85
C PHE A 200 -5.65 -4.05 12.30
N LYS A 201 -6.33 -3.11 12.97
CA LYS A 201 -6.70 -3.16 14.40
C LYS A 201 -5.52 -3.22 15.37
N ASP A 202 -4.33 -2.86 14.92
CA ASP A 202 -3.17 -2.75 15.78
C ASP A 202 -2.23 -1.65 15.32
N ASN A 203 -1.21 -1.41 16.14
CA ASN A 203 -0.19 -0.40 15.91
C ASN A 203 1.12 -1.04 15.46
N LYS A 204 1.05 -2.14 14.70
CA LYS A 204 2.25 -2.86 14.23
C LYS A 204 2.61 -2.41 12.82
N THR A 205 3.90 -2.38 12.53
CA THR A 205 4.40 -2.15 11.17
C THR A 205 4.07 -3.36 10.31
N ARG A 206 3.31 -3.15 9.25
CA ARG A 206 2.80 -4.21 8.37
C ARG A 206 3.12 -3.91 6.92
N LEU A 207 3.51 -4.95 6.18
CA LEU A 207 3.59 -4.90 4.72
C LEU A 207 2.18 -4.64 4.18
N PHE A 208 2.06 -3.67 3.29
CA PHE A 208 0.78 -3.39 2.64
C PHE A 208 0.95 -3.07 1.17
N THR A 209 -0.14 -3.22 0.44
CA THR A 209 -0.29 -2.66 -0.90
C THR A 209 -1.59 -1.89 -0.98
N HIS A 210 -1.59 -0.86 -1.81
CA HIS A 210 -2.76 -0.08 -2.16
C HIS A 210 -2.78 0.12 -3.66
N LEU A 211 -3.96 -0.10 -4.27
CA LEU A 211 -4.17 0.11 -5.69
C LEU A 211 -5.26 1.14 -5.90
N THR A 212 -5.02 2.05 -6.83
CA THR A 212 -6.06 2.89 -7.44
C THR A 212 -6.26 2.42 -8.88
N ILE A 213 -7.52 2.19 -9.26
CA ILE A 213 -7.93 1.74 -10.59
C ILE A 213 -8.93 2.74 -11.14
N ASP A 214 -8.62 3.32 -12.30
CA ASP A 214 -9.43 4.32 -12.99
C ASP A 214 -9.88 5.48 -12.07
N GLY A 215 -9.05 5.83 -11.08
CA GLY A 215 -9.25 6.93 -10.14
C GLY A 215 -10.44 6.79 -9.18
N SER A 216 -11.21 5.71 -9.29
CA SER A 216 -12.48 5.54 -8.57
C SER A 216 -12.49 4.31 -7.67
N THR A 217 -11.83 3.23 -8.11
CA THR A 217 -11.79 1.99 -7.34
C THR A 217 -10.48 1.92 -6.58
N GLN A 218 -10.57 1.85 -5.26
CA GLN A 218 -9.42 1.72 -4.37
C GLN A 218 -9.55 0.48 -3.50
N CYS A 219 -8.43 -0.23 -3.29
CA CYS A 219 -8.41 -1.44 -2.49
C CYS A 219 -7.05 -1.61 -1.83
N PHE A 220 -7.04 -2.41 -0.76
CA PHE A 220 -5.84 -2.76 -0.02
C PHE A 220 -5.58 -4.26 -0.10
N ASN A 221 -4.30 -4.63 -0.15
CA ASN A 221 -3.84 -6.00 0.04
C ASN A 221 -4.58 -7.06 -0.82
N GLN A 222 -4.91 -8.20 -0.19
CA GLN A 222 -5.64 -9.32 -0.80
C GLN A 222 -7.11 -9.02 -1.07
N ASP A 223 -7.63 -7.86 -0.61
CA ASP A 223 -8.98 -7.40 -0.92
C ASP A 223 -9.05 -6.79 -2.33
N CYS A 224 -7.90 -6.54 -2.95
CA CYS A 224 -7.83 -6.08 -4.33
C CYS A 224 -8.26 -7.15 -5.34
N PRO A 225 -9.16 -6.82 -6.29
CA PRO A 225 -9.66 -7.78 -7.25
C PRO A 225 -8.55 -8.31 -8.14
N GLY A 226 -8.46 -9.63 -8.24
CA GLY A 226 -7.46 -10.29 -9.08
C GLY A 226 -6.04 -10.29 -8.52
N TYR A 227 -5.80 -9.88 -7.27
CA TYR A 227 -4.50 -10.13 -6.65
C TYR A 227 -4.26 -11.63 -6.48
N VAL A 228 -3.08 -12.11 -6.88
CA VAL A 228 -2.65 -13.50 -6.71
C VAL A 228 -1.47 -13.53 -5.74
N GLN A 229 -1.65 -14.21 -4.61
CA GLN A 229 -0.59 -14.50 -3.64
C GLN A 229 0.30 -15.62 -4.18
N ILE A 230 1.61 -15.44 -4.05
CA ILE A 230 2.62 -16.37 -4.56
C ILE A 230 3.50 -16.90 -3.46
N SER A 231 4.04 -16.01 -2.63
CA SER A 231 4.83 -16.42 -1.48
C SER A 231 3.96 -17.25 -0.53
N SER A 232 4.44 -18.44 -0.17
CA SER A 232 3.84 -19.30 0.85
C SER A 232 4.17 -18.86 2.28
N GLU A 233 5.05 -17.88 2.44
CA GLU A 233 5.58 -17.47 3.74
C GLU A 233 5.34 -16.00 4.08
N ILE A 234 5.19 -15.14 3.08
CA ILE A 234 5.08 -13.68 3.25
C ILE A 234 3.77 -13.20 2.63
N PRO A 235 2.67 -13.16 3.40
CA PRO A 235 1.41 -12.60 2.94
C PRO A 235 1.40 -11.07 2.98
N LEU A 236 0.51 -10.45 2.21
CA LEU A 236 0.17 -9.04 2.44
C LEU A 236 -0.53 -8.85 3.79
N GLY A 237 -0.32 -7.69 4.42
CA GLY A 237 -0.72 -7.44 5.79
C GLY A 237 0.15 -8.15 6.83
N TRP A 238 1.23 -8.83 6.43
CA TRP A 238 2.14 -9.48 7.37
C TRP A 238 2.80 -8.46 8.29
N THR A 239 2.85 -8.80 9.58
CA THR A 239 3.54 -8.00 10.60
C THR A 239 5.03 -8.22 10.50
N PHE A 240 5.79 -7.13 10.39
CA PHE A 240 7.23 -7.21 10.56
C PHE A 240 7.58 -7.17 12.05
N ILE A 241 8.36 -8.15 12.51
CA ILE A 241 8.87 -8.21 13.88
C ILE A 241 10.38 -7.93 13.84
N SER A 242 10.81 -6.75 14.32
CA SER A 242 12.22 -6.51 14.61
C SER A 242 12.64 -7.45 15.75
N THR A 243 13.55 -8.37 15.49
CA THR A 243 14.00 -9.36 16.49
C THR A 243 15.06 -8.83 17.44
N ASP A 244 15.66 -7.68 17.14
CA ASP A 244 16.82 -7.11 17.84
C ASP A 244 16.65 -5.64 18.25
N GLY A 245 15.49 -5.04 17.97
CA GLY A 245 15.21 -3.64 18.31
C GLY A 245 15.99 -2.64 17.46
N LYS A 246 16.72 -3.11 16.43
CA LYS A 246 17.39 -2.25 15.47
C LYS A 246 16.45 -1.90 14.33
N ASN A 247 16.66 -0.73 13.75
CA ASN A 247 16.04 -0.36 12.49
C ASN A 247 16.77 -1.12 11.38
N TYR A 248 15.98 -1.75 10.52
CA TYR A 248 16.42 -2.50 9.35
C TYR A 248 15.75 -1.88 8.13
N SER A 249 16.35 -2.07 6.96
CA SER A 249 15.70 -1.70 5.71
C SER A 249 15.29 -2.95 4.98
N GLU A 250 14.11 -2.93 4.39
CA GLU A 250 13.63 -4.03 3.54
C GLU A 250 13.54 -3.56 2.10
N LYS A 251 14.03 -4.38 1.17
CA LYS A 251 13.92 -4.11 -0.25
C LYS A 251 12.49 -4.35 -0.71
N LEU A 252 11.90 -3.38 -1.39
CA LEU A 252 10.68 -3.56 -2.18
C LEU A 252 10.93 -3.22 -3.64
N ARG A 253 10.28 -3.96 -4.53
CA ARG A 253 10.29 -3.70 -5.97
C ARG A 253 8.90 -4.00 -6.54
N ILE A 254 8.39 -3.08 -7.35
CA ILE A 254 7.26 -3.33 -8.25
C ILE A 254 7.83 -3.34 -9.66
N SER A 255 7.67 -4.45 -10.39
CA SER A 255 8.17 -4.55 -11.76
C SER A 255 7.21 -5.36 -12.61
N LYS A 256 7.22 -5.10 -13.91
CA LYS A 256 6.65 -6.01 -14.89
C LYS A 256 7.47 -7.31 -14.88
N GLU A 257 6.78 -8.44 -14.85
CA GLU A 257 7.36 -9.74 -15.13
C GLU A 257 6.87 -10.18 -16.51
N ILE A 258 7.78 -10.19 -17.49
CA ILE A 258 7.49 -10.60 -18.87
C ILE A 258 7.68 -12.12 -18.99
N SER A 259 6.80 -12.76 -19.73
CA SER A 259 6.96 -14.16 -20.13
C SER A 259 8.23 -14.36 -20.97
N ASP A 260 9.10 -15.30 -20.58
CA ASP A 260 10.33 -15.66 -21.32
C ASP A 260 10.08 -16.22 -22.73
N LYS A 261 8.81 -16.34 -23.15
CA LYS A 261 8.45 -16.73 -24.51
C LYS A 261 8.86 -15.61 -25.48
N PRO A 262 9.62 -15.92 -26.55
CA PRO A 262 9.90 -14.96 -27.61
C PRO A 262 8.60 -14.34 -28.12
N ASN A 263 8.54 -13.01 -28.18
CA ASN A 263 7.38 -12.22 -28.64
C ASN A 263 6.14 -12.25 -27.75
N SER A 264 6.24 -12.67 -26.48
CA SER A 264 5.14 -12.48 -25.54
C SER A 264 5.03 -11.01 -25.12
N THR A 265 3.85 -10.44 -25.32
CA THR A 265 3.46 -9.11 -24.81
C THR A 265 2.74 -9.22 -23.46
N GLU A 266 2.62 -10.43 -22.92
CA GLU A 266 1.91 -10.69 -21.67
C GLU A 266 2.88 -10.49 -20.51
N PHE A 267 2.57 -9.51 -19.66
CA PHE A 267 3.30 -9.23 -18.44
C PHE A 267 2.35 -9.22 -17.25
N LEU A 268 2.91 -9.39 -16.06
CA LEU A 268 2.20 -9.17 -14.81
C LEU A 268 2.89 -8.05 -14.04
N TRP A 269 2.14 -7.24 -13.30
CA TRP A 269 2.74 -6.37 -12.29
C TRP A 269 3.06 -7.22 -11.07
N THR A 270 4.30 -7.20 -10.65
CA THR A 270 4.83 -8.11 -9.64
C THR A 270 5.38 -7.33 -8.47
N LEU A 271 5.00 -7.75 -7.26
CA LEU A 271 5.64 -7.30 -6.04
C LEU A 271 6.74 -8.28 -5.64
N TYR A 272 7.96 -7.76 -5.54
CA TYR A 272 9.10 -8.46 -4.95
C TYR A 272 9.48 -7.81 -3.62
N MET A 273 9.98 -8.64 -2.71
CA MET A 273 10.57 -8.24 -1.44
C MET A 273 11.87 -9.00 -1.22
N THR A 274 12.67 -8.63 -0.22
CA THR A 274 13.96 -9.25 0.14
C THR A 274 15.09 -8.96 -0.83
N GLU A 275 16.32 -9.09 -0.32
CA GLU A 275 17.58 -9.01 -1.08
C GLU A 275 17.56 -9.91 -2.34
N GLN A 276 16.97 -11.10 -2.20
CA GLN A 276 16.88 -12.11 -3.24
C GLN A 276 15.76 -11.83 -4.26
N ASN A 277 14.97 -10.77 -4.06
CA ASN A 277 13.75 -10.46 -4.82
C ASN A 277 12.77 -11.65 -4.79
N SER A 278 12.38 -12.07 -3.59
CA SER A 278 11.30 -13.03 -3.39
C SER A 278 9.97 -12.48 -3.91
N ILE A 279 9.30 -13.24 -4.77
CA ILE A 279 8.00 -12.86 -5.34
C ILE A 279 6.92 -13.01 -4.27
N ILE A 280 6.23 -11.91 -3.96
CA ILE A 280 5.14 -11.86 -3.00
C ILE A 280 3.81 -12.17 -3.68
N GLY A 281 3.53 -11.47 -4.78
CA GLY A 281 2.31 -11.65 -5.56
C GLY A 281 2.25 -10.80 -6.81
N PHE A 282 1.14 -10.94 -7.54
CA PHE A 282 0.94 -10.30 -8.84
C PHE A 282 -0.42 -9.65 -8.99
N TRP A 283 -0.48 -8.66 -9.87
CA TRP A 283 -1.71 -8.10 -10.43
C TRP A 283 -1.69 -8.22 -11.95
N PRO A 284 -2.82 -8.63 -12.57
CA PRO A 284 -2.91 -8.71 -14.01
C PRO A 284 -2.99 -7.30 -14.61
N PRO A 285 -2.34 -7.02 -15.74
CA PRO A 285 -2.37 -5.70 -16.37
C PRO A 285 -3.79 -5.29 -16.79
N THR A 286 -4.66 -6.26 -17.10
CA THR A 286 -6.07 -6.06 -17.44
C THR A 286 -6.92 -5.47 -16.32
N LEU A 287 -6.37 -5.39 -15.10
CA LEU A 287 -6.97 -4.68 -13.98
C LEU A 287 -6.99 -3.16 -14.18
N PHE A 288 -6.02 -2.62 -14.92
CA PHE A 288 -5.74 -1.19 -14.99
C PHE A 288 -6.18 -0.58 -16.32
N GLY A 289 -6.32 0.75 -16.35
CA GLY A 289 -6.44 1.54 -17.57
C GLY A 289 -5.09 1.72 -18.27
N LYS A 290 -4.40 2.84 -18.04
CA LYS A 290 -3.12 3.13 -18.71
C LYS A 290 -1.96 2.35 -18.12
N LEU A 291 -2.04 1.98 -16.84
CA LEU A 291 -1.02 1.15 -16.20
C LEU A 291 -1.04 -0.30 -16.72
N SER A 292 -2.05 -0.69 -17.51
CA SER A 292 -2.07 -1.97 -18.24
C SER A 292 -0.96 -2.09 -19.29
N GLU A 293 -0.32 -0.98 -19.66
CA GLU A 293 0.79 -0.96 -20.61
C GLU A 293 2.12 -0.65 -19.94
N PHE A 294 2.23 0.43 -19.15
CA PHE A 294 3.46 0.88 -18.48
C PHE A 294 3.16 1.93 -17.40
N GLY A 295 4.10 2.15 -16.48
CA GLY A 295 4.09 3.31 -15.58
C GLY A 295 4.73 4.53 -16.22
N ASN A 296 4.31 5.75 -15.89
CA ASN A 296 4.97 6.98 -16.35
C ASN A 296 5.45 7.90 -15.22
N GLN A 297 5.04 7.58 -13.98
CA GLN A 297 5.45 8.27 -12.77
C GLN A 297 5.83 7.26 -11.70
N ALA A 298 6.80 7.64 -10.89
CA ALA A 298 7.29 6.88 -9.76
C ALA A 298 7.60 7.79 -8.58
N ASN A 299 7.18 7.37 -7.40
CA ASN A 299 7.36 8.12 -6.16
C ASN A 299 7.90 7.23 -5.05
N TRP A 300 8.71 7.79 -4.16
CA TRP A 300 9.23 7.13 -2.96
C TRP A 300 9.18 8.09 -1.79
N GLY A 301 8.78 7.63 -0.62
CA GLY A 301 8.89 8.40 0.61
C GLY A 301 7.78 8.10 1.61
N GLY A 302 7.49 9.11 2.44
CA GLY A 302 6.56 9.00 3.55
C GLY A 302 5.20 9.62 3.26
N GLU A 303 4.19 9.00 3.83
CA GLU A 303 2.81 9.48 3.91
C GLU A 303 2.31 9.40 5.34
N VAL A 304 1.57 10.41 5.77
CA VAL A 304 0.89 10.47 7.05
C VAL A 304 -0.56 10.87 6.84
N TYR A 305 -1.45 10.29 7.64
CA TYR A 305 -2.83 10.71 7.74
C TYR A 305 -3.25 10.96 9.18
N SER A 306 -4.04 12.01 9.37
CA SER A 306 -4.81 12.23 10.59
C SER A 306 -6.16 12.87 10.33
N PRO A 307 -7.21 12.53 11.12
CA PRO A 307 -8.42 13.32 11.19
C PRO A 307 -8.14 14.79 11.49
N LEU A 308 -8.95 15.70 10.94
CA LEU A 308 -8.71 17.16 11.03
C LEU A 308 -8.76 17.72 12.45
N ASP A 309 -9.47 17.04 13.35
CA ASP A 309 -9.60 17.40 14.76
C ASP A 309 -8.45 16.83 15.64
N GLN A 310 -7.53 16.08 15.05
CA GLN A 310 -6.42 15.44 15.73
C GLN A 310 -5.07 15.97 15.23
N PRO A 311 -4.04 16.04 16.11
CA PRO A 311 -2.69 16.37 15.67
C PRO A 311 -2.14 15.24 14.80
N SER A 312 -1.57 15.58 13.65
CA SER A 312 -0.92 14.59 12.78
C SER A 312 0.22 13.84 13.49
N PRO A 313 0.42 12.53 13.24
CA PRO A 313 1.48 11.76 13.89
C PRO A 313 2.87 12.06 13.29
N PRO A 314 3.97 11.69 13.96
CA PRO A 314 5.30 11.74 13.35
C PRO A 314 5.36 10.81 12.12
N MET A 315 6.02 11.27 11.06
CA MET A 315 6.14 10.50 9.81
C MET A 315 7.06 9.30 10.00
N GLY A 316 8.20 9.48 10.69
CA GLY A 316 9.08 8.40 11.09
C GLY A 316 9.57 8.55 12.52
N THR A 317 10.77 9.10 12.68
CA THR A 317 11.40 9.34 13.98
C THR A 317 10.88 10.59 14.68
N GLY A 318 10.22 11.48 13.92
CA GLY A 318 9.75 12.76 14.43
C GLY A 318 10.81 13.87 14.36
N ILE A 319 11.94 13.63 13.70
CA ILE A 319 13.03 14.58 13.55
C ILE A 319 13.10 15.02 12.09
N LEU A 320 13.09 16.32 11.81
CA LEU A 320 13.20 16.82 10.44
C LEU A 320 14.53 16.38 9.80
N PRO A 321 14.53 15.95 8.52
CA PRO A 321 15.75 15.55 7.85
C PRO A 321 16.66 16.75 7.57
N HIS A 322 17.97 16.53 7.69
CA HIS A 322 19.01 17.52 7.41
C HIS A 322 20.09 16.94 6.50
N THR A 323 20.57 17.74 5.55
CA THR A 323 21.66 17.34 4.66
C THR A 323 22.93 17.05 5.47
N GLY A 324 23.55 15.89 5.23
CA GLY A 324 24.82 15.51 5.87
C GLY A 324 24.70 14.96 7.29
N SER A 325 23.49 14.78 7.83
CA SER A 325 23.25 14.17 9.13
C SER A 325 22.17 13.10 9.02
N TRP A 326 22.60 11.87 8.77
CA TRP A 326 21.73 10.69 8.73
C TRP A 326 22.43 9.48 9.33
N ASP A 327 21.63 8.58 9.87
CA ASP A 327 22.07 7.32 10.47
C ASP A 327 21.01 6.26 10.18
N THR A 328 21.45 5.08 9.75
CA THR A 328 20.59 3.96 9.37
C THR A 328 19.76 3.43 10.55
N GLU A 329 20.24 3.63 11.76
CA GLU A 329 19.57 3.29 13.01
C GLU A 329 18.63 4.39 13.50
N TYR A 330 18.71 5.64 13.00
CA TYR A 330 17.94 6.77 13.59
C TYR A 330 17.27 7.70 12.57
N SER A 331 17.29 7.37 11.28
CA SER A 331 16.68 8.19 10.23
C SER A 331 15.61 7.41 9.47
N ALA A 332 14.49 8.06 9.19
CA ALA A 332 13.54 7.59 8.19
C ALA A 332 14.12 7.84 6.80
N LEU A 333 14.42 6.76 6.08
CA LEU A 333 15.13 6.83 4.81
C LEU A 333 14.67 5.77 3.81
N SER A 334 14.90 6.09 2.54
CA SER A 334 14.88 5.11 1.46
C SER A 334 16.16 5.22 0.65
N TRP A 335 16.75 4.08 0.33
CA TRP A 335 18.00 3.99 -0.42
C TRP A 335 17.87 2.99 -1.56
N TRP A 336 18.89 2.92 -2.41
CA TRP A 336 18.82 2.15 -3.65
C TRP A 336 17.63 2.53 -4.55
N ILE A 337 17.28 3.82 -4.57
CA ILE A 337 16.15 4.31 -5.36
C ILE A 337 16.47 4.16 -6.84
N ALA A 338 15.68 3.34 -7.54
CA ALA A 338 15.92 3.07 -8.95
C ALA A 338 14.63 2.80 -9.74
N CYS A 339 14.71 3.06 -11.04
CA CYS A 339 13.69 2.74 -12.05
C CYS A 339 14.26 1.78 -13.09
N ALA A 340 13.42 0.86 -13.56
CA ALA A 340 13.63 0.17 -14.83
C ALA A 340 12.82 0.91 -15.92
N TYR A 341 13.50 1.39 -16.96
CA TYR A 341 12.88 2.02 -18.12
C TYR A 341 12.64 1.00 -19.23
N GLU A 342 11.75 1.34 -20.18
CA GLU A 342 11.52 0.51 -21.37
C GLU A 342 12.85 0.16 -22.08
N ASN A 343 12.98 -1.08 -22.56
CA ASN A 343 14.14 -1.60 -23.29
C ASN A 343 15.44 -1.76 -22.48
N THR A 344 15.45 -1.48 -21.18
CA THR A 344 16.63 -1.68 -20.33
C THR A 344 16.87 -3.13 -19.93
N LYS A 345 16.03 -4.07 -20.38
CA LYS A 345 16.02 -5.49 -19.95
C LYS A 345 15.95 -5.61 -18.41
N PHE A 346 15.12 -4.77 -17.78
CA PHE A 346 14.97 -4.71 -16.32
C PHE A 346 16.25 -4.30 -15.58
N ASN A 347 17.13 -3.53 -16.22
CA ASN A 347 18.24 -2.89 -15.52
C ASN A 347 17.71 -1.67 -14.74
N PHE A 348 17.78 -1.75 -13.42
CA PHE A 348 17.37 -0.68 -12.52
C PHE A 348 18.48 0.36 -12.40
N VAL A 349 18.15 1.60 -12.72
CA VAL A 349 19.09 2.74 -12.71
C VAL A 349 18.51 3.92 -11.96
N ASN A 350 19.36 4.87 -11.55
CA ASN A 350 18.92 6.09 -10.87
C ASN A 350 17.80 6.80 -11.66
N PRO A 351 16.73 7.26 -10.99
CA PRO A 351 15.63 7.93 -11.67
C PRO A 351 16.07 9.29 -12.21
N ILE A 352 15.63 9.62 -13.42
CA ILE A 352 15.92 10.88 -14.12
C ILE A 352 14.78 11.88 -13.91
N ASP A 353 15.10 13.17 -13.95
CA ASP A 353 14.15 14.29 -13.82
C ASP A 353 13.19 14.17 -12.64
N THR A 354 13.78 13.99 -11.46
CA THR A 354 13.05 13.94 -10.19
C THR A 354 12.87 15.31 -9.57
N GLU A 355 11.85 15.45 -8.74
CA GLU A 355 11.61 16.59 -7.87
C GLU A 355 11.18 16.13 -6.48
N LEU A 356 11.43 16.98 -5.49
CA LEU A 356 10.98 16.79 -4.12
C LEU A 356 9.59 17.43 -3.97
N TYR A 357 8.69 16.72 -3.30
CA TYR A 357 7.38 17.23 -2.92
C TYR A 357 7.15 16.97 -1.43
N ALA A 358 6.86 18.04 -0.71
CA ALA A 358 6.42 18.00 0.67
C ALA A 358 5.17 18.87 0.81
N SER A 359 4.09 18.28 1.32
CA SER A 359 2.78 18.96 1.50
C SER A 359 2.86 20.10 2.53
N ASP A 360 3.59 19.89 3.63
CA ASP A 360 3.93 20.92 4.62
C ASP A 360 5.42 20.82 4.95
N PRO A 361 6.31 21.50 4.19
CA PRO A 361 7.75 21.43 4.37
C PRO A 361 8.26 21.90 5.74
N GLN A 362 7.44 22.64 6.51
CA GLN A 362 7.83 23.09 7.86
C GLN A 362 7.66 21.97 8.88
N THR A 363 6.69 21.08 8.67
CA THR A 363 6.37 20.00 9.60
C THR A 363 6.83 18.63 9.12
N TYR A 364 6.73 18.37 7.82
CA TYR A 364 7.23 17.16 7.17
C TYR A 364 8.09 17.54 5.98
N ASN A 365 9.35 17.11 5.99
CA ASN A 365 10.28 17.51 4.95
C ASN A 365 10.98 16.29 4.34
N ILE A 366 11.56 16.50 3.17
CA ILE A 366 12.36 15.52 2.47
C ILE A 366 13.69 16.13 2.02
N VAL A 367 14.76 15.36 2.14
CA VAL A 367 16.09 15.69 1.63
C VAL A 367 16.55 14.59 0.68
N ASP A 368 16.90 14.97 -0.54
CA ASP A 368 17.62 14.10 -1.47
C ASP A 368 19.11 14.23 -1.21
N VAL A 369 19.71 13.17 -0.66
CA VAL A 369 21.17 13.10 -0.47
C VAL A 369 21.86 12.87 -1.82
N GLY A 370 21.11 12.41 -2.82
CA GLY A 370 21.64 12.05 -4.12
C GLY A 370 22.34 10.69 -4.07
N TYR A 371 23.22 10.47 -5.05
CA TYR A 371 24.06 9.28 -5.07
C TYR A 371 25.12 9.35 -3.97
N HIS A 372 25.11 8.38 -3.05
CA HIS A 372 26.10 8.28 -1.99
C HIS A 372 27.31 7.47 -2.44
N ASP A 373 27.13 6.18 -2.72
CA ASP A 373 28.16 5.25 -3.22
C ASP A 373 27.53 4.03 -3.90
N ASP A 374 28.34 3.02 -4.24
CA ASP A 374 27.87 1.82 -4.93
C ASP A 374 27.02 0.88 -4.06
N ASP A 375 27.13 0.96 -2.75
CA ASP A 375 26.37 0.14 -1.81
C ASP A 375 25.01 0.79 -1.53
N TRP A 376 24.97 2.11 -1.32
CA TRP A 376 23.76 2.86 -0.96
C TRP A 376 22.98 3.38 -2.18
N LYS A 377 23.67 3.59 -3.31
CA LYS A 377 23.17 4.29 -4.50
C LYS A 377 22.49 5.61 -4.13
N ARG A 378 21.32 5.91 -4.69
CA ARG A 378 20.56 7.12 -4.37
C ARG A 378 19.80 6.97 -3.07
N LEU A 379 19.96 7.95 -2.18
CA LEU A 379 19.38 8.00 -0.84
C LEU A 379 18.50 9.24 -0.65
N ILE A 380 17.34 9.06 -0.03
CA ILE A 380 16.47 10.13 0.46
C ILE A 380 16.20 9.96 1.95
N LEU A 381 15.99 11.08 2.63
CA LEU A 381 15.54 11.15 4.02
C LEU A 381 14.18 11.86 4.03
N TYR A 382 13.16 11.29 4.68
CA TYR A 382 11.82 11.87 4.76
C TYR A 382 11.26 11.69 6.16
N ASP A 383 10.95 12.78 6.86
CA ASP A 383 10.50 12.69 8.24
C ASP A 383 9.87 14.02 8.71
N GLY A 384 9.36 14.03 9.93
CA GLY A 384 8.83 15.21 10.57
C GLY A 384 8.11 14.91 11.89
N PRO A 385 8.10 15.86 12.84
CA PRO A 385 7.51 15.69 14.18
C PRO A 385 5.99 15.47 14.18
N GLY A 386 5.30 15.88 13.13
CA GLY A 386 3.83 15.97 13.13
C GLY A 386 3.32 17.09 14.03
N GLY A 387 2.06 16.99 14.45
CA GLY A 387 1.38 17.98 15.27
C GLY A 387 0.57 19.02 14.50
N ILE A 388 0.39 18.84 13.19
CA ILE A 388 -0.49 19.69 12.36
C ILE A 388 -1.92 19.50 12.84
N LYS A 389 -2.65 20.59 13.11
CA LYS A 389 -4.06 20.57 13.50
C LYS A 389 -4.88 21.39 12.50
N GLY A 390 -5.94 20.79 11.95
CA GLY A 390 -6.94 21.50 11.15
C GLY A 390 -6.47 22.02 9.79
N ALA A 391 -5.69 21.23 9.05
CA ALA A 391 -5.31 21.55 7.66
C ALA A 391 -6.41 21.18 6.66
#